data_AF-A0A367AU26-F1
#
_entry.id   AF-A0A367AU26-F1
#
_cell.length_a   1.000
_cell.length_b   1.000
_cell.length_c   1.000
_cell.angle_alpha   90.00
_cell.angle_beta   90.00
_cell.angle_gamma   90.00
#
_symmetry.space_group_name_H-M   'P 1'
#
loop_
_entity.id
_entity.type
_entity.pdbx_description
1 polymer ?
#
loop_
_entity_poly.entity_id
_entity_poly.type
_entity_poly.pdbx_seq_one_letter_code
_entity_poly.pdbx_strand_id
1 'polypeptide(L)'
;MRGIPSFEEYIDSLGRLSIHLDPTAGTPESAALIEAAQSLYELPEIDTATLATWANDHPEWVPALGLTVGLSQERLKNTLRHALGSSGWVSIARARPYELIEFLEEEFDLVRLLTIQRDRRYDFGDILVARAGTRATAARAGAAGRRIEDEIEAIAEDLGLDYETRTRFVGRNGRTAPCDLVVPGGGDAAIAVAAKGFDSTGSKLTDAVREIEEMAEVRLPRQFVMAVIDGIGWKSRQADLRRIHSLWEQQQIDGMYTLATLGDFRADLEEVARLRGFL
;
A
#
# COMPACT_ATOMS: atom_id res chain seq x y z
N MET A 1 26.69 1.94 20.85
CA MET A 1 25.76 0.84 20.50
C MET A 1 24.91 0.43 21.69
N ARG A 2 23.62 0.77 21.66
CA ARG A 2 22.65 0.18 22.60
C ARG A 2 22.47 -1.31 22.28
N GLY A 3 22.01 -2.09 23.26
CA GLY A 3 21.73 -3.52 23.05
C GLY A 3 20.62 -3.72 22.02
N ILE A 4 20.72 -4.78 21.23
CA ILE A 4 19.67 -5.19 20.29
C ILE A 4 18.41 -5.51 21.12
N PRO A 5 17.28 -4.79 20.91
CA PRO A 5 16.02 -5.11 21.55
C PRO A 5 15.59 -6.53 21.23
N SER A 6 14.95 -7.17 22.20
CA SER A 6 14.27 -8.45 21.98
C SER A 6 13.17 -8.30 20.92
N PHE A 7 12.80 -9.42 20.29
CA PHE A 7 11.72 -9.43 19.31
C PHE A 7 10.38 -8.92 19.89
N GLU A 8 10.11 -9.18 21.17
CA GLU A 8 8.89 -8.71 21.85
C GLU A 8 8.89 -7.18 22.00
N GLU A 9 9.99 -6.59 22.45
CA GLU A 9 10.15 -5.14 22.56
C GLU A 9 10.01 -4.44 21.19
N TYR A 10 10.51 -5.06 20.12
CA TYR A 10 10.35 -4.54 18.76
C TYR A 10 8.88 -4.48 18.34
N ILE A 11 8.13 -5.58 18.54
CA ILE A 11 6.71 -5.68 18.20
C ILE A 11 5.85 -4.64 18.93
N ASP A 12 6.22 -4.31 20.17
CA ASP A 12 5.50 -3.34 20.99
C ASP A 12 5.72 -1.88 20.53
N SER A 13 6.73 -1.62 19.72
CA SER A 13 7.07 -0.27 19.23
C SER A 13 6.38 0.18 17.93
N LEU A 14 5.56 -0.67 17.29
CA LEU A 14 4.95 -0.37 15.98
C LEU A 14 3.86 0.75 16.06
N GLY A 15 3.91 1.75 15.17
CA GLY A 15 3.05 2.95 15.10
C GLY A 15 1.95 2.95 14.00
N ARG A 16 1.17 4.05 13.89
CA ARG A 16 0.11 4.27 12.85
C ARG A 16 0.55 5.30 11.80
N LEU A 17 0.39 5.03 10.49
CA LEU A 17 1.05 5.78 9.40
C LEU A 17 0.18 6.76 8.54
N SER A 18 -1.13 6.94 8.73
CA SER A 18 -2.00 7.68 7.77
C SER A 18 -2.24 9.19 8.02
N ILE A 19 -2.18 10.02 6.97
CA ILE A 19 -2.57 11.46 6.94
C ILE A 19 -4.11 11.59 6.88
N HIS A 20 -4.67 12.51 7.66
CA HIS A 20 -6.11 12.76 7.69
C HIS A 20 -6.54 13.65 6.50
N LEU A 21 -7.14 13.06 5.46
CA LEU A 21 -7.72 13.78 4.33
C LEU A 21 -9.20 14.11 4.58
N ASP A 22 -9.70 15.21 4.03
CA ASP A 22 -11.14 15.48 3.94
C ASP A 22 -11.79 14.43 3.01
N PRO A 23 -12.67 13.55 3.52
CA PRO A 23 -13.29 12.50 2.73
C PRO A 23 -14.41 12.99 1.79
N THR A 24 -14.58 14.31 1.63
CA THR A 24 -15.52 14.94 0.69
C THR A 24 -14.83 15.72 -0.43
N ALA A 25 -13.50 15.87 -0.39
CA ALA A 25 -12.78 16.59 -1.43
C ALA A 25 -12.90 15.85 -2.78
N GLY A 26 -13.39 16.54 -3.80
CA GLY A 26 -13.59 15.98 -5.13
C GLY A 26 -12.27 15.69 -5.84
N THR A 27 -12.18 14.53 -6.48
CA THR A 27 -11.13 14.13 -7.43
C THR A 27 -11.72 13.89 -8.83
N PRO A 28 -10.91 13.84 -9.90
CA PRO A 28 -11.38 13.46 -11.23
C PRO A 28 -12.14 12.12 -11.24
N GLU A 29 -11.70 11.15 -10.44
CA GLU A 29 -12.37 9.86 -10.28
C GLU A 29 -13.74 10.00 -9.62
N SER A 30 -13.88 10.90 -8.63
CA SER A 30 -15.17 11.19 -8.02
C SER A 30 -16.15 11.87 -8.99
N ALA A 31 -15.65 12.68 -9.94
CA ALA A 31 -16.48 13.29 -10.98
C ALA A 31 -17.05 12.24 -11.95
N ALA A 32 -16.22 11.29 -12.41
CA ALA A 32 -16.67 10.20 -13.26
C ALA A 32 -17.71 9.28 -12.56
N LEU A 33 -17.57 9.07 -11.26
CA LEU A 33 -18.57 8.33 -10.47
C LEU A 33 -19.90 9.08 -10.32
N ILE A 34 -19.87 10.41 -10.22
CA ILE A 34 -21.09 11.24 -10.20
C ILE A 34 -21.82 11.11 -11.54
N GLU A 35 -21.11 11.17 -12.66
CA GLU A 35 -21.70 10.99 -14.00
C GLU A 35 -22.29 9.59 -14.18
N ALA A 36 -21.57 8.54 -13.78
CA ALA A 36 -22.07 7.17 -13.83
C ALA A 36 -23.33 6.99 -12.97
N ALA A 37 -23.34 7.57 -11.75
CA ALA A 37 -24.50 7.51 -10.86
C ALA A 37 -25.72 8.23 -11.47
N GLN A 38 -25.51 9.41 -12.07
CA GLN A 38 -26.57 10.14 -12.76
C GLN A 38 -27.12 9.35 -13.95
N SER A 39 -26.26 8.73 -14.75
CA SER A 39 -26.67 7.88 -15.87
C SER A 39 -27.49 6.67 -15.41
N LEU A 40 -27.07 6.00 -14.33
CA LEU A 40 -27.84 4.91 -13.72
C LEU A 40 -29.19 5.40 -13.15
N TYR A 41 -29.23 6.62 -12.62
CA TYR A 41 -30.45 7.26 -12.12
C TYR A 41 -31.44 7.62 -13.24
N GLU A 42 -30.97 7.80 -14.48
CA GLU A 42 -31.80 8.15 -15.63
C GLU A 42 -32.38 6.93 -16.36
N LEU A 43 -31.90 5.71 -16.05
CA LEU A 43 -32.45 4.49 -16.64
C LEU A 43 -33.94 4.33 -16.31
N PRO A 44 -34.81 4.01 -17.28
CA PRO A 44 -36.25 3.90 -17.02
C PRO A 44 -36.60 2.74 -16.08
N GLU A 45 -35.82 1.65 -16.14
CA GLU A 45 -35.99 0.44 -15.34
C GLU A 45 -34.63 -0.12 -14.93
N ILE A 46 -34.57 -0.81 -13.79
CA ILE A 46 -33.38 -1.52 -13.33
C ILE A 46 -33.66 -3.01 -13.40
N ASP A 47 -33.18 -3.64 -14.46
CA ASP A 47 -33.17 -5.09 -14.65
C ASP A 47 -31.86 -5.53 -15.31
N THR A 48 -31.64 -6.85 -15.42
CA THR A 48 -30.39 -7.38 -15.97
C THR A 48 -30.17 -6.99 -17.43
N ALA A 49 -31.23 -6.86 -18.24
CA ALA A 49 -31.13 -6.52 -19.65
C ALA A 49 -30.74 -5.05 -19.87
N THR A 50 -31.36 -4.15 -19.11
CA THR A 50 -31.09 -2.70 -19.16
C THR A 50 -29.69 -2.42 -18.62
N LEU A 51 -29.30 -3.07 -17.53
CA LEU A 51 -27.94 -2.93 -16.99
C LEU A 51 -26.86 -3.53 -17.91
N ALA A 52 -27.16 -4.62 -18.63
CA ALA A 52 -26.24 -5.18 -19.61
C ALA A 52 -26.01 -4.24 -20.79
N THR A 53 -27.09 -3.62 -21.27
CA THR A 53 -27.02 -2.58 -22.31
C THR A 53 -26.21 -1.38 -21.80
N TRP A 54 -26.52 -0.88 -20.61
CA TRP A 54 -25.80 0.22 -19.98
C TRP A 54 -24.30 -0.07 -19.81
N ALA A 55 -23.93 -1.27 -19.37
CA ALA A 55 -22.52 -1.66 -19.22
C ALA A 55 -21.81 -1.77 -20.57
N ASN A 56 -22.51 -2.14 -21.64
CA ASN A 56 -21.95 -2.20 -22.98
C ASN A 56 -21.67 -0.79 -23.55
N ASP A 57 -22.61 0.14 -23.33
CA ASP A 57 -22.54 1.52 -23.78
C ASP A 57 -21.52 2.34 -22.95
N HIS A 58 -21.39 2.03 -21.66
CA HIS A 58 -20.52 2.71 -20.70
C HIS A 58 -19.53 1.75 -19.99
N PRO A 59 -18.66 1.07 -20.74
CA PRO A 59 -17.83 -0.01 -20.20
C PRO A 59 -16.79 0.46 -19.18
N GLU A 60 -16.38 1.73 -19.21
CA GLU A 60 -15.51 2.35 -18.21
C GLU A 60 -16.20 2.60 -16.86
N TRP A 61 -17.55 2.64 -16.83
CA TRP A 61 -18.34 2.91 -15.63
C TRP A 61 -18.76 1.66 -14.86
N VAL A 62 -18.40 0.46 -15.33
CA VAL A 62 -18.63 -0.81 -14.60
C VAL A 62 -18.16 -0.78 -13.13
N PRO A 63 -17.06 -0.09 -12.74
CA PRO A 63 -16.72 0.05 -11.33
C PRO A 63 -17.81 0.67 -10.44
N ALA A 64 -18.71 1.50 -10.99
CA ALA A 64 -19.86 2.04 -10.27
C ALA A 64 -20.83 0.92 -9.84
N LEU A 65 -21.08 -0.07 -10.70
CA LEU A 65 -21.88 -1.26 -10.36
C LEU A 65 -21.21 -2.07 -9.25
N GLY A 66 -19.88 -2.20 -9.32
CA GLY A 66 -19.10 -2.83 -8.25
C GLY A 66 -19.26 -2.11 -6.90
N LEU A 67 -19.23 -0.78 -6.89
CA LEU A 67 -19.42 0.02 -5.67
C LEU A 67 -20.83 -0.12 -5.11
N THR A 68 -21.86 -0.20 -5.96
CA THR A 68 -23.26 -0.44 -5.54
C THR A 68 -23.41 -1.69 -4.68
N VAL A 69 -22.62 -2.73 -4.98
CA VAL A 69 -22.61 -4.00 -4.25
C VAL A 69 -21.47 -4.11 -3.22
N GLY A 70 -20.79 -3.00 -2.93
CA GLY A 70 -19.75 -2.93 -1.90
C GLY A 70 -18.39 -3.52 -2.30
N LEU A 71 -18.15 -3.72 -3.59
CA LEU A 71 -16.84 -4.15 -4.10
C LEU A 71 -15.93 -2.95 -4.36
N SER A 72 -14.72 -3.00 -3.82
CA SER A 72 -13.64 -2.12 -4.29
C SER A 72 -13.25 -2.49 -5.72
N GLN A 73 -12.61 -1.56 -6.43
CA GLN A 73 -12.13 -1.81 -7.79
C GLN A 73 -11.21 -3.04 -7.89
N GLU A 74 -10.33 -3.24 -6.90
CA GLU A 74 -9.43 -4.40 -6.86
C GLU A 74 -10.20 -5.71 -6.62
N ARG A 75 -11.17 -5.71 -5.69
CA ARG A 75 -12.02 -6.89 -5.47
C ARG A 75 -12.80 -7.22 -6.73
N LEU A 76 -13.37 -6.21 -7.39
CA LEU A 76 -14.03 -6.39 -8.68
C LEU A 76 -13.10 -7.05 -9.71
N LYS A 77 -11.86 -6.57 -9.89
CA LYS A 77 -10.90 -7.22 -10.83
C LYS A 77 -10.68 -8.70 -10.52
N ASN A 78 -10.49 -9.02 -9.24
CA ASN A 78 -10.18 -10.38 -8.81
C ASN A 78 -11.38 -11.30 -8.99
N THR A 79 -12.56 -10.83 -8.60
CA THR A 79 -13.83 -11.52 -8.79
C THR A 79 -14.09 -11.81 -10.27
N LEU A 80 -13.95 -10.80 -11.14
CA LEU A 80 -14.14 -10.98 -12.59
C LEU A 80 -13.10 -11.93 -13.19
N ARG A 81 -11.84 -11.88 -12.74
CA ARG A 81 -10.81 -12.82 -13.20
C ARG A 81 -11.16 -14.25 -12.84
N HIS A 82 -11.66 -14.46 -11.64
CA HIS A 82 -12.01 -15.79 -11.15
C HIS A 82 -13.23 -16.36 -11.89
N ALA A 83 -14.30 -15.58 -12.00
CA ALA A 83 -15.57 -16.04 -12.57
C ALA A 83 -15.60 -16.01 -14.11
N LEU A 84 -15.07 -14.95 -14.72
CA LEU A 84 -15.21 -14.69 -16.16
C LEU A 84 -13.88 -14.81 -16.91
N GLY A 85 -12.81 -15.24 -16.24
CA GLY A 85 -11.50 -15.50 -16.84
C GLY A 85 -10.70 -14.25 -17.22
N SER A 86 -11.16 -13.04 -16.85
CA SER A 86 -10.46 -11.78 -17.16
C SER A 86 -10.69 -10.73 -16.07
N SER A 87 -9.67 -9.91 -15.78
CA SER A 87 -9.80 -8.76 -14.88
C SER A 87 -10.19 -7.47 -15.61
N GLY A 88 -10.27 -7.48 -16.94
CA GLY A 88 -10.55 -6.29 -17.75
C GLY A 88 -12.05 -6.08 -17.95
N TRP A 89 -12.70 -5.37 -17.03
CA TRP A 89 -14.14 -5.10 -17.10
C TRP A 89 -14.57 -4.41 -18.40
N VAL A 90 -13.75 -3.50 -18.95
CA VAL A 90 -14.08 -2.83 -20.24
C VAL A 90 -14.22 -3.86 -21.36
N SER A 91 -13.27 -4.80 -21.44
CA SER A 91 -13.30 -5.85 -22.46
C SER A 91 -14.46 -6.82 -22.23
N ILE A 92 -14.75 -7.17 -20.98
CA ILE A 92 -15.86 -8.06 -20.63
C ILE A 92 -17.19 -7.40 -20.98
N ALA A 93 -17.43 -6.15 -20.56
CA ALA A 93 -18.67 -5.44 -20.81
C ALA A 93 -18.95 -5.22 -22.30
N ARG A 94 -17.91 -5.05 -23.12
CA ARG A 94 -18.06 -4.97 -24.58
C ARG A 94 -18.37 -6.32 -25.23
N ALA A 95 -17.70 -7.38 -24.80
CA ALA A 95 -17.79 -8.68 -25.47
C ALA A 95 -18.94 -9.56 -24.96
N ARG A 96 -19.22 -9.50 -23.65
CA ARG A 96 -20.14 -10.38 -22.91
C ARG A 96 -20.90 -9.61 -21.82
N PRO A 97 -21.63 -8.53 -22.16
CA PRO A 97 -22.31 -7.67 -21.18
C PRO A 97 -23.34 -8.40 -20.33
N TYR A 98 -24.12 -9.31 -20.94
CA TYR A 98 -25.14 -10.08 -20.22
C TYR A 98 -24.52 -11.02 -19.19
N GLU A 99 -23.47 -11.76 -19.56
CA GLU A 99 -22.75 -12.65 -18.64
C GLU A 99 -22.13 -11.87 -17.46
N LEU A 100 -21.64 -10.65 -17.70
CA LEU A 100 -21.15 -9.77 -16.64
C LEU A 100 -22.24 -9.38 -15.64
N ILE A 101 -23.41 -8.96 -16.12
CA ILE A 101 -24.49 -8.49 -15.27
C ILE A 101 -25.20 -9.64 -14.58
N GLU A 102 -25.42 -10.76 -15.27
CA GLU A 102 -25.95 -12.00 -14.68
C GLU A 102 -25.05 -12.48 -13.54
N PHE A 103 -23.74 -12.50 -13.75
CA PHE A 103 -22.78 -12.81 -12.69
C PHE A 103 -22.89 -11.86 -11.48
N LEU A 104 -22.95 -10.54 -11.73
CA LEU A 104 -23.06 -9.57 -10.64
C LEU A 104 -24.40 -9.65 -9.90
N GLU A 105 -25.47 -10.01 -10.61
CA GLU A 105 -26.78 -10.25 -10.03
C GLU A 105 -26.81 -11.51 -9.17
N GLU A 106 -26.36 -12.65 -9.70
CA GLU A 106 -26.39 -13.93 -8.99
C GLU A 106 -25.54 -13.92 -7.72
N GLU A 107 -24.34 -13.33 -7.78
CA GLU A 107 -23.40 -13.35 -6.66
C GLU A 107 -23.61 -12.21 -5.66
N PHE A 108 -24.15 -11.07 -6.10
CA PHE A 108 -24.18 -9.86 -5.30
C PHE A 108 -25.52 -9.12 -5.28
N ASP A 109 -26.56 -9.66 -5.91
CA ASP A 109 -27.92 -9.13 -5.83
C ASP A 109 -27.99 -7.67 -6.33
N LEU A 110 -27.28 -7.42 -7.44
CA LEU A 110 -27.03 -6.10 -8.02
C LEU A 110 -28.31 -5.32 -8.30
N VAL A 111 -29.30 -5.93 -8.94
CA VAL A 111 -30.56 -5.31 -9.32
C VAL A 111 -31.32 -4.83 -8.09
N ARG A 112 -31.47 -5.70 -7.09
CA ARG A 112 -32.16 -5.33 -5.84
C ARG A 112 -31.42 -4.21 -5.12
N LEU A 113 -30.10 -4.34 -4.98
CA LEU A 113 -29.28 -3.34 -4.29
C LEU A 113 -29.27 -2.00 -5.01
N LEU A 114 -29.16 -1.97 -6.34
CA LEU A 114 -29.21 -0.74 -7.11
C LEU A 114 -30.59 -0.08 -7.01
N THR A 115 -31.66 -0.85 -7.14
CA THR A 115 -33.05 -0.37 -7.04
C THR A 115 -33.32 0.29 -5.68
N ILE A 116 -32.93 -0.35 -4.58
CA ILE A 116 -33.14 0.19 -3.23
C ILE A 116 -32.32 1.47 -3.00
N GLN A 117 -31.12 1.54 -3.57
CA GLN A 117 -30.18 2.64 -3.32
C GLN A 117 -30.47 3.87 -4.19
N ARG A 118 -30.92 3.66 -5.43
CA ARG A 118 -31.14 4.70 -6.43
C ARG A 118 -32.06 5.84 -5.96
N ASP A 119 -33.18 5.50 -5.33
CA ASP A 119 -34.20 6.49 -4.90
C ASP A 119 -34.14 6.82 -3.41
N ARG A 120 -33.19 6.23 -2.68
CA ARG A 120 -33.08 6.43 -1.24
C ARG A 120 -32.53 7.83 -0.94
N ARG A 121 -33.16 8.49 0.04
CA ARG A 121 -32.56 9.66 0.68
C ARG A 121 -31.55 9.22 1.72
N TYR A 122 -30.32 9.67 1.57
CA TYR A 122 -29.23 9.40 2.50
C TYR A 122 -29.06 10.55 3.48
N ASP A 123 -28.81 10.22 4.74
CA ASP A 123 -28.43 11.20 5.77
C ASP A 123 -26.94 11.11 6.13
N PHE A 124 -26.51 11.96 7.06
CA PHE A 124 -25.13 11.95 7.53
C PHE A 124 -24.72 10.62 8.19
N GLY A 125 -25.65 9.93 8.85
CA GLY A 125 -25.42 8.62 9.45
C GLY A 125 -25.14 7.56 8.39
N ASP A 126 -25.90 7.54 7.30
CA ASP A 126 -25.66 6.62 6.18
C ASP A 126 -24.26 6.85 5.56
N ILE A 127 -23.85 8.11 5.39
CA ILE A 127 -22.51 8.46 4.88
C ILE A 127 -21.42 7.92 5.82
N LEU A 128 -21.60 8.06 7.14
CA LEU A 128 -20.64 7.52 8.11
C LEU A 128 -20.60 5.99 8.11
N VAL A 129 -21.74 5.31 7.92
CA VAL A 129 -21.80 3.83 7.80
C VAL A 129 -21.05 3.36 6.55
N ALA A 130 -21.28 3.98 5.39
CA ALA A 130 -20.57 3.66 4.15
C ALA A 130 -19.05 3.90 4.30
N ARG A 131 -18.66 4.98 4.99
CA ARG A 131 -17.25 5.29 5.32
C ARG A 131 -16.64 4.31 6.32
N ALA A 132 -17.40 3.83 7.29
CA ALA A 132 -16.94 2.82 8.24
C ALA A 132 -16.73 1.45 7.57
N GLY A 133 -17.64 1.06 6.67
CA GLY A 133 -17.49 -0.16 5.86
C GLY A 133 -16.29 -0.11 4.90
N THR A 134 -16.03 1.06 4.31
CA THR A 134 -14.82 1.30 3.51
C THR A 134 -13.57 1.45 4.36
N ARG A 135 -13.60 1.97 5.60
CA ARG A 135 -12.42 1.98 6.51
C ARG A 135 -11.91 0.59 6.86
N ALA A 136 -12.78 -0.41 6.99
CA ALA A 136 -12.34 -1.81 7.14
C ALA A 136 -11.56 -2.33 5.91
N THR A 137 -11.74 -1.67 4.75
CA THR A 137 -11.22 -2.08 3.43
C THR A 137 -10.16 -1.11 2.85
N ALA A 138 -10.08 0.14 3.33
CA ALA A 138 -9.23 1.25 2.84
C ALA A 138 -8.17 1.71 3.86
N ALA A 139 -8.32 1.37 5.15
CA ALA A 139 -7.17 1.30 6.08
C ALA A 139 -6.09 0.34 5.57
N ARG A 140 -6.37 -0.36 4.46
CA ARG A 140 -5.60 -1.46 3.94
C ARG A 140 -4.51 -1.15 2.91
N ALA A 141 -4.56 -0.06 2.16
CA ALA A 141 -3.79 0.00 0.90
C ALA A 141 -2.94 1.25 0.60
N GLY A 142 -3.21 2.45 1.13
CA GLY A 142 -2.69 3.68 0.51
C GLY A 142 -1.80 4.59 1.38
N ALA A 143 -2.41 5.22 2.38
CA ALA A 143 -1.79 6.38 3.05
C ALA A 143 -0.63 6.03 4.01
N ALA A 144 -0.48 4.75 4.37
CA ALA A 144 0.57 4.30 5.29
C ALA A 144 1.93 4.06 4.61
N GLY A 145 1.95 3.80 3.30
CA GLY A 145 3.14 3.27 2.62
C GLY A 145 4.31 4.25 2.51
N ARG A 146 4.03 5.56 2.32
CA ARG A 146 5.08 6.58 2.12
C ARG A 146 5.59 7.23 3.39
N ARG A 147 4.87 7.16 4.50
CA ARG A 147 5.28 7.90 5.70
C ARG A 147 6.61 7.44 6.28
N ILE A 148 6.97 6.15 6.17
CA ILE A 148 8.30 5.72 6.62
C ILE A 148 9.39 6.31 5.71
N GLU A 149 9.19 6.28 4.39
CA GLU A 149 10.12 6.86 3.40
C GLU A 149 10.30 8.37 3.66
N ASP A 150 9.20 9.10 3.84
CA ASP A 150 9.22 10.55 4.06
C ASP A 150 9.94 10.91 5.38
N GLU A 151 9.77 10.13 6.44
CA GLU A 151 10.39 10.40 7.76
C GLU A 151 11.90 10.09 7.76
N ILE A 152 12.34 9.01 7.10
CA ILE A 152 13.79 8.74 6.98
C ILE A 152 14.48 9.76 6.08
N GLU A 153 13.80 10.25 5.04
CA GLU A 153 14.29 11.30 4.16
C GLU A 153 14.43 12.62 4.92
N ALA A 154 13.39 13.02 5.67
CA ALA A 154 13.42 14.24 6.49
C ALA A 154 14.57 14.21 7.51
N ILE A 155 14.88 13.05 8.11
CA ILE A 155 16.01 12.92 9.03
C ILE A 155 17.36 13.10 8.31
N ALA A 156 17.53 12.54 7.11
CA ALA A 156 18.76 12.71 6.34
C ALA A 156 18.96 14.16 5.89
N GLU A 157 17.88 14.81 5.43
CA GLU A 157 17.85 16.24 5.08
C GLU A 157 18.19 17.12 6.30
N ASP A 158 17.56 16.88 7.44
CA ASP A 158 17.81 17.60 8.69
C ASP A 158 19.26 17.49 9.18
N LEU A 159 19.91 16.34 8.92
CA LEU A 159 21.32 16.13 9.24
C LEU A 159 22.25 16.82 8.24
N GLY A 160 21.75 17.28 7.09
CA GLY A 160 22.55 17.91 6.04
C GLY A 160 23.39 16.92 5.23
N LEU A 161 22.93 15.67 5.11
CA LEU A 161 23.61 14.63 4.35
C LEU A 161 23.31 14.78 2.85
N ASP A 162 24.30 14.50 2.01
CA ASP A 162 24.03 14.16 0.61
C ASP A 162 23.34 12.79 0.55
N TYR A 163 22.25 12.65 -0.19
CA TYR A 163 21.53 11.38 -0.31
C TYR A 163 20.80 11.22 -1.66
N GLU A 164 20.47 9.98 -1.99
CA GLU A 164 19.54 9.62 -3.08
C GLU A 164 18.41 8.74 -2.52
N THR A 165 17.20 8.88 -3.07
CA THR A 165 16.04 8.05 -2.69
C THR A 165 15.62 7.10 -3.80
N ARG A 166 14.96 6.01 -3.42
CA ARG A 166 14.38 4.99 -4.32
C ARG A 166 15.34 4.54 -5.42
N THR A 167 16.53 4.13 -5.01
CA THR A 167 17.62 3.76 -5.91
C THR A 167 18.13 2.34 -5.62
N ARG A 168 19.25 1.97 -6.23
CA ARG A 168 19.99 0.76 -5.89
C ARG A 168 21.41 1.14 -5.50
N PHE A 169 21.95 0.49 -4.49
CA PHE A 169 23.34 0.69 -4.10
C PHE A 169 24.24 -0.43 -4.63
N VAL A 170 25.50 -0.10 -4.92
CA VAL A 170 26.51 -1.05 -5.41
C VAL A 170 27.25 -1.67 -4.22
N GLY A 171 27.29 -3.00 -4.18
CA GLY A 171 27.92 -3.81 -3.14
C GLY A 171 29.06 -4.71 -3.66
N ARG A 172 29.24 -5.86 -3.02
CA ARG A 172 30.26 -6.87 -3.35
C ARG A 172 30.15 -7.31 -4.80
N ASN A 173 31.31 -7.48 -5.43
CA ASN A 173 31.43 -7.99 -6.81
C ASN A 173 30.61 -7.19 -7.84
N GLY A 174 30.34 -5.90 -7.59
CA GLY A 174 29.53 -5.05 -8.46
C GLY A 174 28.05 -5.39 -8.50
N ARG A 175 27.56 -6.28 -7.61
CA ARG A 175 26.13 -6.55 -7.46
C ARG A 175 25.45 -5.33 -6.85
N THR A 176 24.18 -5.14 -7.17
CA THR A 176 23.36 -4.07 -6.60
C THR A 176 22.19 -4.62 -5.80
N ALA A 177 21.69 -3.88 -4.82
CA ALA A 177 20.45 -4.16 -4.10
C ALA A 177 19.57 -2.90 -4.03
N PRO A 178 18.24 -3.04 -3.93
CA PRO A 178 17.35 -1.90 -3.78
C PRO A 178 17.49 -1.26 -2.40
N CYS A 179 17.29 0.05 -2.32
CA CYS A 179 17.21 0.80 -1.09
C CYS A 179 16.30 2.02 -1.26
N ASP A 180 15.64 2.40 -0.18
CA ASP A 180 14.69 3.51 -0.17
C ASP A 180 15.41 4.85 0.07
N LEU A 181 16.52 4.83 0.82
CA LEU A 181 17.45 5.95 1.03
C LEU A 181 18.90 5.44 0.97
N VAL A 182 19.81 6.19 0.36
CA VAL A 182 21.26 5.90 0.35
C VAL A 182 22.09 7.16 0.54
N VAL A 183 23.21 7.04 1.26
CA VAL A 183 24.16 8.13 1.53
C VAL A 183 25.56 7.70 1.08
N PRO A 184 26.29 8.51 0.28
CA PRO A 184 25.83 9.74 -0.37
C PRO A 184 25.05 9.48 -1.68
N GLY A 185 25.28 8.34 -2.34
CA GLY A 185 24.58 7.93 -3.54
C GLY A 185 24.71 6.43 -3.83
N GLY A 186 24.00 5.92 -4.84
CA GLY A 186 23.98 4.48 -5.11
C GLY A 186 25.33 3.89 -5.54
N GLY A 187 26.17 4.66 -6.24
CA GLY A 187 27.45 4.19 -6.78
C GLY A 187 28.57 4.04 -5.73
N ASP A 188 28.56 4.87 -4.69
CA ASP A 188 29.57 4.97 -3.65
C ASP A 188 28.99 4.83 -2.24
N ALA A 189 27.80 4.23 -2.15
CA ALA A 189 27.05 4.06 -0.92
C ALA A 189 27.92 3.66 0.27
N ALA A 190 27.75 4.41 1.35
CA ALA A 190 28.28 4.14 2.67
C ALA A 190 27.17 3.70 3.64
N ILE A 191 25.95 4.21 3.45
CA ILE A 191 24.77 3.86 4.24
C ILE A 191 23.63 3.58 3.27
N ALA A 192 22.92 2.47 3.44
CA ALA A 192 21.73 2.11 2.67
C ALA A 192 20.59 1.72 3.61
N VAL A 193 19.41 2.29 3.41
CA VAL A 193 18.26 2.12 4.29
C VAL A 193 17.07 1.56 3.52
N ALA A 194 16.40 0.56 4.08
CA ALA A 194 15.10 0.08 3.63
C ALA A 194 13.97 0.64 4.50
N ALA A 195 12.88 1.08 3.90
CA ALA A 195 11.65 1.52 4.54
C ALA A 195 10.51 0.54 4.19
N LYS A 196 9.89 -0.10 5.19
CA LYS A 196 8.80 -1.06 4.96
C LYS A 196 7.62 -0.83 5.89
N GLY A 197 6.54 -0.25 5.34
CA GLY A 197 5.27 -0.01 6.03
C GLY A 197 4.24 -1.11 5.79
N PHE A 198 3.54 -1.58 6.83
CA PHE A 198 2.48 -2.59 6.69
C PHE A 198 1.33 -2.43 7.69
N ASP A 199 0.25 -1.76 7.29
CA ASP A 199 -0.97 -1.62 8.09
C ASP A 199 -2.11 -2.57 7.67
N SER A 200 -1.99 -3.30 6.54
CA SER A 200 -2.90 -4.42 6.23
C SER A 200 -2.52 -5.35 5.05
N THR A 201 -3.21 -6.50 5.02
CA THR A 201 -3.27 -7.64 4.06
C THR A 201 -3.32 -7.36 2.54
N GLY A 202 -2.38 -6.58 1.98
CA GLY A 202 -2.15 -6.45 0.53
C GLY A 202 -0.89 -7.19 0.05
N SER A 203 -0.91 -7.72 -1.18
CA SER A 203 0.01 -8.72 -1.74
C SER A 203 1.41 -8.24 -2.21
N LYS A 204 2.03 -7.25 -1.57
CA LYS A 204 3.42 -6.81 -1.87
C LYS A 204 4.49 -7.41 -0.95
N LEU A 205 4.11 -8.46 -0.23
CA LEU A 205 4.70 -8.86 1.04
C LEU A 205 5.87 -9.85 0.94
N THR A 206 6.01 -10.56 -0.18
CA THR A 206 7.16 -11.46 -0.42
C THR A 206 8.42 -10.67 -0.75
N ASP A 207 8.28 -9.46 -1.30
CA ASP A 207 9.43 -8.64 -1.68
C ASP A 207 10.11 -7.95 -0.49
N ALA A 208 9.39 -7.56 0.57
CA ALA A 208 9.99 -6.78 1.67
C ALA A 208 11.12 -7.51 2.42
N VAL A 209 10.94 -8.81 2.76
CA VAL A 209 11.99 -9.62 3.39
C VAL A 209 13.12 -9.88 2.40
N ARG A 210 12.76 -10.25 1.17
CA ARG A 210 13.71 -10.56 0.09
C ARG A 210 14.63 -9.37 -0.21
N GLU A 211 14.09 -8.15 -0.22
CA GLU A 211 14.86 -6.92 -0.45
C GLU A 211 15.89 -6.71 0.65
N ILE A 212 15.52 -6.86 1.93
CA ILE A 212 16.45 -6.68 3.04
C ILE A 212 17.50 -7.81 3.08
N GLU A 213 17.10 -9.05 2.78
CA GLU A 213 18.03 -10.17 2.59
C GLU A 213 19.02 -9.88 1.44
N GLU A 214 18.54 -9.32 0.31
CA GLU A 214 19.36 -8.91 -0.83
C GLU A 214 20.36 -7.81 -0.44
N MET A 215 19.93 -6.80 0.33
CA MET A 215 20.82 -5.75 0.86
C MET A 215 21.90 -6.35 1.77
N ALA A 216 21.53 -7.24 2.69
CA ALA A 216 22.45 -7.91 3.60
C ALA A 216 23.46 -8.80 2.86
N GLU A 217 23.03 -9.46 1.78
CA GLU A 217 23.89 -10.31 0.94
C GLU A 217 24.93 -9.48 0.16
N VAL A 218 24.52 -8.36 -0.44
CA VAL A 218 25.40 -7.57 -1.31
C VAL A 218 26.28 -6.59 -0.55
N ARG A 219 25.98 -6.21 0.71
CA ARG A 219 26.73 -5.17 1.44
C ARG A 219 28.24 -5.40 1.46
N LEU A 220 29.03 -4.35 1.27
CA LEU A 220 30.46 -4.34 1.58
C LEU A 220 30.68 -4.23 3.09
N PRO A 221 31.82 -4.69 3.65
CA PRO A 221 32.14 -4.48 5.06
C PRO A 221 32.17 -3.01 5.49
N ARG A 222 32.40 -2.09 4.55
CA ARG A 222 32.36 -0.63 4.79
C ARG A 222 30.96 -0.02 4.70
N GLN A 223 29.96 -0.77 4.24
CA GLN A 223 28.59 -0.30 4.08
C GLN A 223 27.77 -0.66 5.32
N PHE A 224 27.00 0.32 5.77
CA PHE A 224 26.01 0.15 6.81
C PHE A 224 24.63 -0.05 6.19
N VAL A 225 23.97 -1.13 6.54
CA VAL A 225 22.63 -1.47 6.09
C VAL A 225 21.66 -1.34 7.25
N MET A 226 20.64 -0.51 7.09
CA MET A 226 19.62 -0.28 8.12
C MET A 226 18.22 -0.58 7.56
N ALA A 227 17.30 -0.96 8.43
CA ALA A 227 15.90 -1.18 8.05
C ALA A 227 14.95 -0.45 9.01
N VAL A 228 14.06 0.39 8.48
CA VAL A 228 12.96 0.99 9.22
C VAL A 228 11.67 0.30 8.81
N ILE A 229 11.11 -0.50 9.70
CA ILE A 229 9.98 -1.39 9.42
C ILE A 229 8.87 -1.11 10.43
N ASP A 230 7.72 -0.64 9.96
CA ASP A 230 6.60 -0.29 10.85
C ASP A 230 5.24 -0.69 10.25
N GLY A 231 4.20 -0.65 11.09
CA GLY A 231 2.81 -0.91 10.75
C GLY A 231 2.24 -2.12 11.50
N ILE A 232 0.99 -1.99 11.96
CA ILE A 232 0.34 -2.97 12.84
C ILE A 232 0.13 -4.33 12.19
N GLY A 233 0.12 -4.39 10.85
CA GLY A 233 -0.04 -5.62 10.11
C GLY A 233 1.12 -6.59 10.35
N TRP A 234 2.32 -6.12 10.72
CA TRP A 234 3.46 -7.02 10.92
C TRP A 234 3.23 -8.00 12.07
N LYS A 235 2.31 -7.68 12.99
CA LYS A 235 1.88 -8.60 14.05
C LYS A 235 1.28 -9.91 13.52
N SER A 236 0.70 -9.91 12.32
CA SER A 236 0.22 -11.14 11.66
C SER A 236 1.28 -11.84 10.81
N ARG A 237 2.51 -11.32 10.73
CA ARG A 237 3.64 -11.90 9.96
C ARG A 237 4.92 -12.00 10.78
N GLN A 238 4.79 -12.45 12.02
CA GLN A 238 5.93 -12.55 12.94
C GLN A 238 7.06 -13.44 12.42
N ALA A 239 6.76 -14.47 11.62
CA ALA A 239 7.81 -15.32 11.03
C ALA A 239 8.74 -14.54 10.10
N ASP A 240 8.20 -13.58 9.33
CA ASP A 240 8.97 -12.74 8.41
C ASP A 240 9.75 -11.67 9.16
N LEU A 241 9.14 -11.01 10.15
CA LEU A 241 9.86 -10.11 11.04
C LEU A 241 10.98 -10.82 11.78
N ARG A 242 10.78 -12.07 12.24
CA ARG A 242 11.83 -12.86 12.90
C ARG A 242 13.01 -13.09 11.98
N ARG A 243 12.80 -13.33 10.68
CA ARG A 243 13.91 -13.47 9.73
C ARG A 243 14.73 -12.20 9.65
N ILE A 244 14.08 -11.04 9.50
CA ILE A 244 14.79 -9.75 9.43
C ILE A 244 15.49 -9.43 10.76
N HIS A 245 14.83 -9.68 11.88
CA HIS A 245 15.42 -9.50 13.22
C HIS A 245 16.63 -10.42 13.43
N SER A 246 16.59 -11.67 12.95
CA SER A 246 17.75 -12.56 12.96
C SER A 246 18.92 -12.05 12.09
N LEU A 247 18.67 -11.34 10.98
CA LEU A 247 19.74 -10.67 10.24
C LEU A 247 20.43 -9.62 11.11
N TRP A 248 19.68 -8.89 11.93
CA TRP A 248 20.24 -7.90 12.84
C TRP A 248 20.98 -8.54 14.02
N GLU A 249 20.41 -9.55 14.66
CA GLU A 249 21.07 -10.32 15.73
C GLU A 249 22.40 -10.92 15.27
N GLN A 250 22.45 -11.39 14.02
CA GLN A 250 23.65 -11.95 13.39
C GLN A 250 24.57 -10.89 12.78
N GLN A 251 24.27 -9.60 12.97
CA GLN A 251 25.04 -8.45 12.46
C GLN A 251 25.17 -8.43 10.93
N GLN A 252 24.24 -9.06 10.21
CA GLN A 252 24.14 -9.01 8.76
C GLN A 252 23.52 -7.71 8.26
N ILE A 253 22.68 -7.08 9.07
CA ILE A 253 22.32 -5.66 8.97
C ILE A 253 22.72 -4.94 10.27
N ASP A 254 22.93 -3.64 10.19
CA ASP A 254 23.56 -2.86 11.25
C ASP A 254 22.53 -2.17 12.16
N GLY A 255 21.28 -2.02 11.71
CA GLY A 255 20.20 -1.44 12.52
C GLY A 255 18.79 -1.81 12.03
N MET A 256 17.85 -1.92 12.98
CA MET A 256 16.43 -2.14 12.71
C MET A 256 15.58 -1.23 13.60
N TYR A 257 14.64 -0.48 13.02
CA TYR A 257 13.92 0.61 13.69
C TYR A 257 12.44 0.64 13.31
N THR A 258 11.63 1.33 14.11
CA THR A 258 10.22 1.65 13.86
C THR A 258 10.03 3.17 13.88
N LEU A 259 8.84 3.69 13.57
CA LEU A 259 8.55 5.12 13.73
C LEU A 259 8.75 5.57 15.18
N ALA A 260 8.41 4.72 16.15
CA ALA A 260 8.58 5.05 17.57
C ALA A 260 10.06 5.15 17.97
N THR A 261 10.97 4.48 17.25
CA THR A 261 12.41 4.49 17.49
C THR A 261 13.20 5.30 16.46
N LEU A 262 12.55 6.20 15.70
CA LEU A 262 13.24 7.06 14.74
C LEU A 262 14.29 7.98 15.37
N GLY A 263 14.15 8.34 16.64
CA GLY A 263 15.20 9.04 17.38
C GLY A 263 16.50 8.24 17.47
N ASP A 264 16.39 6.91 17.58
CA ASP A 264 17.56 6.02 17.61
C ASP A 264 18.13 5.81 16.20
N PHE A 265 17.26 5.68 15.19
CA PHE A 265 17.68 5.68 13.79
C PHE A 265 18.48 6.94 13.46
N ARG A 266 17.99 8.13 13.85
CA ARG A 266 18.69 9.40 13.65
C ARG A 266 20.07 9.40 14.30
N ALA A 267 20.15 8.95 15.56
CA ALA A 267 21.42 8.92 16.28
C ALA A 267 22.44 7.98 15.62
N ASP A 268 22.02 6.79 15.20
CA ASP A 268 22.89 5.82 14.53
C ASP A 268 23.29 6.30 13.12
N LEU A 269 22.37 6.91 12.37
CA LEU A 269 22.66 7.52 11.07
C LEU A 269 23.70 8.63 11.19
N GLU A 270 23.55 9.53 12.17
CA GLU A 270 24.48 10.62 12.47
C GLU A 270 25.85 10.11 12.91
N GLU A 271 25.90 9.09 13.78
CA GLU A 271 27.14 8.45 14.22
C GLU A 271 27.90 7.86 13.03
N VAL A 272 27.22 7.08 12.19
CA VAL A 272 27.82 6.47 11.01
C VAL A 272 28.27 7.52 10.00
N ALA A 273 27.48 8.58 9.79
CA ALA A 273 27.83 9.66 8.87
C ALA A 273 29.11 10.39 9.31
N ARG A 274 29.26 10.69 10.60
CA ARG A 274 30.52 11.23 11.17
C ARG A 274 31.70 10.29 10.98
N LEU A 275 31.51 8.99 11.25
CA LEU A 275 32.56 7.99 11.05
C LEU A 275 33.02 7.89 9.59
N ARG A 276 32.14 8.25 8.65
CA ARG A 276 32.42 8.26 7.20
C ARG A 276 32.84 9.64 6.67
N GLY A 277 32.82 10.68 7.51
CA GLY A 277 33.24 12.04 7.15
C GLY A 277 32.22 12.81 6.33
N PHE A 278 30.93 12.50 6.46
CA PHE A 278 29.83 13.26 5.83
C PHE A 278 29.27 14.37 6.73
N LEU A 279 29.65 14.39 8.01
CA LEU A 279 29.28 15.38 9.03
C LEU A 279 30.52 15.84 9.81
#